data_AF-A0A4U1B944-F1
#
_entry.id   AF-A0A4U1B944-F1
#
_cell.length_a   1.000
_cell.length_b   1.000
_cell.length_c   1.000
_cell.angle_alpha   90.00
_cell.angle_beta   90.00
_cell.angle_gamma   90.00
#
_symmetry.space_group_name_H-M   'P 1'
#
loop_
_entity.id
_entity.type
_entity.pdbx_description
1 polymer ?
#
loop_
_entity_poly.entity_id
_entity_poly.type
_entity_poly.pdbx_seq_one_letter_code
_entity_poly.pdbx_strand_id
1 'polypeptide(L)'
;MADPRQLVKVLELADKELEAAQLQLRSARSQADALREQLKSLESFRMDYVRQAAEKTGDKLAANHYQQYYHFVARLDGAIDQQHQQIQAADQAVTQFQQRWQQVQQKQKALSLLIDKEMGRRRARAEKREQAELDEFALQQFLRRQP
;
A
#
# COMPACT_ATOMS: atom_id res chain seq x y z
N MET A 1 -25.15 -9.93 20.63
CA MET A 1 -24.65 -9.85 19.23
C MET A 1 -24.37 -8.39 18.94
N ALA A 2 -23.24 -8.05 18.30
CA ALA A 2 -22.92 -6.65 17.96
C ALA A 2 -23.99 -6.05 17.04
N ASP A 3 -24.32 -4.77 17.23
CA ASP A 3 -25.30 -4.06 16.41
C ASP A 3 -24.73 -3.86 14.98
N PRO A 4 -25.44 -4.25 13.90
CA PRO A 4 -25.01 -4.00 12.52
C PRO A 4 -24.62 -2.55 12.25
N ARG A 5 -25.27 -1.57 12.90
CA ARG A 5 -24.90 -0.15 12.77
C ARG A 5 -23.49 0.12 13.28
N GLN A 6 -23.08 -0.55 14.35
CA GLN A 6 -21.72 -0.46 14.89
C GLN A 6 -20.73 -1.15 13.94
N LEU A 7 -21.09 -2.30 13.36
CA LEU A 7 -20.23 -3.00 12.39
C LEU A 7 -20.00 -2.18 11.12
N VAL A 8 -21.04 -1.53 10.58
CA VAL A 8 -20.92 -0.63 9.42
C VAL A 8 -19.98 0.53 9.72
N LYS A 9 -20.08 1.17 10.89
CA LYS A 9 -19.16 2.24 11.29
C LYS A 9 -17.70 1.77 11.41
N VAL A 10 -17.48 0.54 11.87
CA VAL A 10 -16.14 -0.07 11.92
C VAL A 10 -15.62 -0.39 10.51
N LEU A 11 -16.49 -0.80 9.59
CA LEU A 11 -16.14 -0.99 8.18
C LEU A 11 -15.71 0.34 7.53
N GLU A 12 -16.47 1.41 7.72
CA GLU A 12 -16.12 2.75 7.20
C GLU A 12 -14.74 3.22 7.71
N LEU A 13 -14.42 2.94 8.98
CA LEU A 13 -13.10 3.23 9.52
C LEU A 13 -12.02 2.35 8.87
N ALA A 14 -12.29 1.07 8.66
CA ALA A 14 -11.37 0.16 7.98
C ALA A 14 -11.13 0.55 6.51
N ASP A 15 -12.14 1.08 5.81
CA ASP A 15 -12.01 1.60 4.45
C ASP A 15 -11.08 2.83 4.42
N LYS A 16 -11.26 3.77 5.35
CA LYS A 16 -10.36 4.93 5.49
C LYS A 16 -8.92 4.51 5.83
N GLU A 17 -8.76 3.54 6.73
CA GLU A 17 -7.45 2.96 7.06
C GLU A 17 -6.82 2.31 5.82
N LEU A 18 -7.62 1.64 4.98
CA LEU A 18 -7.15 0.96 3.76
C LEU A 18 -6.66 1.97 2.72
N GLU A 19 -7.43 3.03 2.49
CA GLU A 19 -7.05 4.14 1.59
C GLU A 19 -5.76 4.81 2.05
N ALA A 20 -5.64 5.10 3.35
CA ALA A 20 -4.43 5.69 3.92
C ALA A 20 -3.21 4.76 3.75
N ALA A 21 -3.36 3.47 4.05
CA ALA A 21 -2.29 2.48 3.86
C ALA A 21 -1.88 2.33 2.40
N GLN A 22 -2.84 2.40 1.46
CA GLN A 22 -2.57 2.35 0.03
C GLN A 22 -1.80 3.59 -0.45
N LEU A 23 -2.15 4.77 0.06
CA LEU A 23 -1.44 6.01 -0.27
C LEU A 23 0.00 5.98 0.25
N GLN A 24 0.21 5.51 1.48
CA GLN A 24 1.55 5.34 2.06
C GLN A 24 2.40 4.36 1.24
N LEU A 25 1.85 3.20 0.87
CA LEU A 25 2.55 2.22 0.03
C LEU A 25 2.92 2.81 -1.33
N ARG A 26 2.01 3.56 -1.97
CA ARG A 26 2.28 4.22 -3.25
C ARG A 26 3.41 5.25 -3.13
N SER A 27 3.36 6.08 -2.09
CA SER A 27 4.38 7.09 -1.83
C SER A 27 5.76 6.45 -1.60
N ALA A 28 5.83 5.40 -0.77
CA ALA A 28 7.08 4.69 -0.52
C ALA A 28 7.68 4.06 -1.79
N ARG A 29 6.84 3.46 -2.65
CA ARG A 29 7.29 2.92 -3.95
C ARG A 29 7.84 4.01 -4.85
N SER A 30 7.12 5.13 -4.97
CA SER A 30 7.57 6.28 -5.76
C SER A 30 8.91 6.84 -5.25
N GLN A 31 9.13 6.84 -3.93
CA GLN A 31 10.39 7.27 -3.34
C GLN A 31 11.53 6.30 -3.68
N ALA A 32 11.30 4.99 -3.55
CA ALA A 32 12.28 3.97 -3.92
C ALA A 32 12.68 4.08 -5.41
N ASP A 33 11.71 4.30 -6.29
CA ASP A 33 11.96 4.46 -7.73
C ASP A 33 12.73 5.75 -8.04
N ALA A 34 12.41 6.86 -7.37
CA ALA A 34 13.16 8.10 -7.51
C ALA A 34 14.63 7.94 -7.07
N LEU A 35 14.87 7.21 -5.98
CA LEU A 35 16.23 6.92 -5.50
C LEU A 35 17.00 6.04 -6.50
N ARG A 36 16.35 5.06 -7.14
CA ARG A 36 16.96 4.24 -8.19
C ARG A 36 17.33 5.05 -9.44
N GLU A 37 16.47 5.99 -9.85
CA GLU A 37 16.77 6.84 -11.00
C GLU A 37 17.94 7.79 -10.72
N GLN A 38 18.04 8.30 -9.47
CA GLN A 38 19.19 9.07 -9.03
C GLN A 38 20.49 8.24 -9.03
N LEU A 39 20.44 6.99 -8.57
CA LEU A 39 21.59 6.08 -8.63
C LEU A 39 22.07 5.90 -10.07
N LYS A 40 21.15 5.56 -10.98
CA LYS A 40 21.45 5.39 -12.41
C LYS A 40 22.09 6.65 -13.01
N SER A 41 21.60 7.82 -12.62
CA SER A 41 22.16 9.11 -13.05
C SER A 41 23.59 9.31 -12.53
N LEU A 42 23.87 8.96 -11.27
CA LEU A 42 25.21 9.03 -10.68
C LEU A 42 26.19 8.06 -11.38
N GLU A 43 25.76 6.83 -11.64
CA GLU A 43 26.56 5.82 -12.32
C GLU A 43 26.91 6.24 -13.76
N SER A 44 25.92 6.77 -14.51
CA SER A 44 26.15 7.29 -15.85
C SER A 44 27.13 8.46 -15.83
N PHE A 45 26.91 9.42 -14.93
CA PHE A 45 27.77 10.58 -14.80
C PHE A 45 29.21 10.19 -14.45
N ARG A 46 29.40 9.21 -13.56
CA ARG A 46 30.72 8.66 -13.23
C ARG A 46 31.38 8.05 -14.45
N MET A 47 30.68 7.23 -15.22
CA MET A 47 31.21 6.60 -16.43
C MET A 47 31.66 7.64 -17.45
N ASP A 48 30.84 8.67 -17.70
CA ASP A 48 31.15 9.75 -18.64
C ASP A 48 32.36 10.57 -18.16
N TYR A 49 32.43 10.85 -16.86
CA TYR A 49 33.56 11.56 -16.27
C TYR A 49 34.88 10.80 -16.41
N VAL A 50 34.88 9.49 -16.14
CA VAL A 50 36.05 8.60 -16.32
C VAL A 50 36.50 8.58 -17.79
N ARG A 51 35.55 8.47 -18.73
CA ARG A 51 35.85 8.48 -20.18
C ARG A 51 36.52 9.78 -20.61
N GLN A 52 35.94 10.93 -20.22
CA GLN A 52 36.49 12.25 -20.57
C GLN A 52 37.89 12.48 -19.97
N ALA A 53 38.16 11.95 -18.78
CA ALA A 53 39.48 12.05 -18.18
C ALA A 53 40.53 11.22 -18.95
N ALA A 54 40.16 10.02 -19.40
CA ALA A 54 41.03 9.17 -20.21
C ALA A 54 41.40 9.82 -21.56
N GLU A 55 40.43 10.47 -22.23
CA GLU A 55 40.67 11.17 -23.51
C GLU A 55 41.63 12.37 -23.36
N LYS A 56 41.57 13.09 -22.23
CA LYS A 56 42.45 14.25 -21.96
C LYS A 56 43.87 13.86 -21.54
N THR A 57 44.14 12.57 -21.35
CA THR A 57 45.42 12.04 -20.88
C THR A 57 46.48 11.95 -21.97
N GLY A 58 46.09 12.09 -23.25
CA GLY A 58 46.99 12.00 -24.41
C GLY A 58 48.03 13.12 -24.54
N ASP A 59 47.91 14.22 -23.80
CA ASP A 59 48.81 15.37 -23.92
C ASP A 59 49.22 15.87 -22.51
N LYS A 60 50.44 15.52 -22.09
CA LYS A 60 51.19 16.01 -20.90
C LYS A 60 50.33 16.63 -19.77
N LEU A 61 49.61 15.80 -19.01
CA LEU A 61 48.89 16.25 -17.81
C LEU A 61 49.84 16.44 -16.61
N ALA A 62 49.73 17.60 -15.94
CA ALA A 62 50.39 17.85 -14.67
C ALA A 62 49.80 16.97 -13.56
N ALA A 63 50.64 16.41 -12.68
CA ALA A 63 50.25 15.52 -11.57
C ALA A 63 49.05 16.02 -10.73
N ASN A 64 48.86 17.33 -10.63
CA ASN A 64 47.73 17.97 -9.95
C ASN A 64 46.35 17.61 -10.57
N HIS A 65 46.26 17.42 -11.89
CA HIS A 65 45.02 17.03 -12.55
C HIS A 65 44.60 15.59 -12.22
N TYR A 66 45.56 14.68 -12.06
CA TYR A 66 45.29 13.31 -11.65
C TYR A 66 44.75 13.23 -10.22
N GLN A 67 45.35 13.98 -9.29
CA GLN A 67 44.88 14.00 -7.91
C GLN A 67 43.43 14.50 -7.80
N GLN A 68 43.10 15.60 -8.49
CA GLN A 68 41.74 16.13 -8.50
C GLN A 68 40.73 15.13 -9.09
N TYR A 69 41.10 14.46 -10.18
CA TYR A 69 40.29 13.40 -10.79
C TYR A 69 39.99 12.26 -9.80
N TYR A 70 41.01 11.67 -9.19
CA TYR A 70 40.82 10.57 -8.24
C TYR A 70 40.00 10.98 -7.02
N HIS A 71 40.21 12.19 -6.50
CA HIS A 71 39.40 12.71 -5.39
C HIS A 71 37.92 12.86 -5.77
N PHE A 72 37.61 13.31 -6.98
CA PHE A 72 36.23 13.45 -7.42
C PHE A 72 35.57 12.09 -7.66
N VAL A 73 36.26 11.14 -8.28
CA VAL A 73 35.76 9.77 -8.46
C VAL A 73 35.48 9.11 -7.11
N ALA A 74 36.38 9.25 -6.14
CA ALA A 74 36.17 8.72 -4.79
C ALA A 74 34.95 9.34 -4.08
N ARG A 75 34.65 10.63 -4.32
CA ARG A 75 33.43 11.27 -3.80
C ARG A 75 32.17 10.73 -4.48
N LEU A 76 32.21 10.50 -5.79
CA LEU A 76 31.10 9.88 -6.53
C LEU A 76 30.84 8.45 -6.04
N ASP A 77 31.90 7.66 -5.84
CA ASP A 77 31.80 6.30 -5.30
C ASP A 77 31.15 6.32 -3.90
N GLY A 78 31.59 7.22 -3.02
CA GLY A 78 30.96 7.38 -1.72
C GLY A 78 29.49 7.82 -1.79
N ALA A 79 29.12 8.66 -2.75
CA ALA A 79 27.73 9.06 -2.96
C ALA A 79 26.86 7.91 -3.52
N ILE A 80 27.41 7.09 -4.41
CA ILE A 80 26.77 5.88 -4.94
C ILE A 80 26.51 4.88 -3.81
N ASP A 81 27.50 4.64 -2.95
CA ASP A 81 27.35 3.77 -1.79
C ASP A 81 26.24 4.26 -0.85
N GLN A 82 26.20 5.57 -0.57
CA GLN A 82 25.13 6.18 0.21
C GLN A 82 23.76 6.04 -0.46
N GLN A 83 23.70 6.15 -1.79
CA GLN A 83 22.47 5.97 -2.55
C GLN A 83 21.96 4.54 -2.46
N HIS A 84 22.85 3.54 -2.54
CA HIS A 84 22.49 2.13 -2.32
C HIS A 84 21.90 1.90 -0.94
N GLN A 85 22.49 2.47 0.12
CA GLN A 85 21.95 2.36 1.47
C GLN A 85 20.55 2.98 1.60
N GLN A 86 20.34 4.14 0.96
CA GLN A 86 19.02 4.78 0.92
C GLN A 86 17.97 3.93 0.19
N ILE A 87 18.35 3.31 -0.93
CA ILE A 87 17.47 2.39 -1.67
C ILE A 87 17.10 1.18 -0.81
N GLN A 88 18.07 0.59 -0.09
CA GLN A 88 17.79 -0.53 0.81
C GLN A 88 16.80 -0.13 1.91
N ALA A 89 16.98 1.04 2.53
CA ALA A 89 16.05 1.55 3.53
C ALA A 89 14.65 1.81 2.94
N ALA A 90 14.57 2.38 1.73
CA ALA A 90 13.31 2.60 1.03
C ALA A 90 12.59 1.28 0.69
N ASP A 91 13.32 0.25 0.28
CA ASP A 91 12.75 -1.07 -0.02
C ASP A 91 12.24 -1.79 1.23
N GLN A 92 12.92 -1.62 2.36
CA GLN A 92 12.41 -2.07 3.66
C GLN A 92 11.12 -1.34 4.02
N ALA A 93 11.05 -0.02 3.82
CA ALA A 93 9.84 0.77 4.07
C ALA A 93 8.68 0.32 3.16
N VAL A 94 8.92 0.10 1.86
CA VAL A 94 7.93 -0.45 0.93
C VAL A 94 7.39 -1.79 1.43
N THR A 95 8.27 -2.67 1.89
CA THR A 95 7.88 -3.98 2.43
C THR A 95 6.99 -3.84 3.67
N GLN A 96 7.35 -2.95 4.61
CA GLN A 96 6.55 -2.68 5.81
C GLN A 96 5.17 -2.12 5.47
N PHE A 97 5.10 -1.12 4.59
CA PHE A 97 3.81 -0.54 4.16
C PHE A 97 2.97 -1.56 3.39
N GLN A 98 3.58 -2.44 2.60
CA GLN A 98 2.87 -3.50 1.91
C GLN A 98 2.25 -4.49 2.89
N GLN A 99 2.97 -4.91 3.92
CA GLN A 99 2.44 -5.77 4.97
C GLN A 99 1.28 -5.09 5.70
N ARG A 100 1.43 -3.81 6.06
CA ARG A 100 0.37 -3.03 6.71
C ARG A 100 -0.88 -2.95 5.83
N TRP A 101 -0.73 -2.63 4.54
CA TRP A 101 -1.85 -2.58 3.60
C TRP A 101 -2.56 -3.93 3.49
N GLN A 102 -1.82 -5.03 3.39
CA GLN A 102 -2.39 -6.39 3.35
C GLN A 102 -3.18 -6.72 4.62
N GLN A 103 -2.67 -6.38 5.81
CA GLN A 103 -3.36 -6.60 7.08
C GLN A 103 -4.68 -5.83 7.15
N VAL A 104 -4.68 -4.55 6.77
CA VAL A 104 -5.88 -3.71 6.78
C VAL A 104 -6.89 -4.24 5.76
N GLN A 105 -6.43 -4.62 4.56
CA GLN A 105 -7.28 -5.23 3.53
C GLN A 105 -7.96 -6.52 4.02
N GLN A 106 -7.23 -7.40 4.69
CA GLN A 106 -7.78 -8.63 5.26
C GLN A 106 -8.84 -8.33 6.34
N LYS A 107 -8.57 -7.37 7.24
CA LYS A 107 -9.51 -6.92 8.26
C LYS A 107 -10.79 -6.36 7.64
N GLN A 108 -10.66 -5.49 6.64
CA GLN A 108 -11.78 -4.89 5.90
C GLN A 108 -12.66 -5.99 5.28
N LYS A 109 -12.05 -6.95 4.59
CA LYS A 109 -12.76 -8.06 3.95
C LYS A 109 -13.49 -8.94 4.97
N ALA A 110 -12.86 -9.22 6.11
CA ALA A 110 -13.48 -9.99 7.18
C ALA A 110 -14.69 -9.26 7.79
N LEU A 111 -14.59 -7.95 7.99
CA LEU A 111 -15.70 -7.11 8.49
C LEU A 111 -16.88 -7.08 7.50
N SER A 112 -16.60 -6.89 6.21
CA SER A 112 -17.61 -6.91 5.15
C SER A 112 -18.38 -8.24 5.16
N LEU A 113 -17.67 -9.38 5.18
CA LEU A 113 -18.30 -10.69 5.23
C LEU A 113 -19.16 -10.89 6.50
N LEU A 114 -18.69 -10.39 7.65
CA LEU A 114 -19.43 -10.48 8.90
C LEU A 114 -20.72 -9.66 8.87
N ILE A 115 -20.68 -8.46 8.30
CA ILE A 115 -21.85 -7.59 8.12
C ILE A 115 -22.87 -8.27 7.21
N ASP A 116 -22.45 -8.77 6.05
CA ASP A 116 -23.33 -9.45 5.11
C ASP A 116 -24.04 -10.65 5.76
N LYS A 117 -23.30 -11.44 6.54
CA LYS A 117 -23.84 -12.58 7.27
C LYS A 117 -24.87 -12.16 8.32
N GLU A 118 -24.62 -11.11 9.09
CA GLU A 118 -25.57 -10.65 10.11
C GLU A 118 -26.82 -10.00 9.49
N MET A 119 -26.65 -9.26 8.38
CA MET A 119 -27.76 -8.72 7.61
C MET A 119 -28.64 -9.83 7.02
N GLY A 120 -28.04 -10.87 6.45
CA GLY A 120 -28.77 -12.05 5.97
C GLY A 120 -29.55 -12.76 7.08
N ARG A 121 -28.94 -12.95 8.25
CA ARG A 121 -29.63 -13.52 9.43
C ARG A 121 -30.81 -12.67 9.88
N ARG A 122 -30.69 -11.34 9.83
CA ARG A 122 -31.79 -10.42 10.18
C ARG A 122 -32.93 -10.48 9.18
N ARG A 123 -32.64 -10.50 7.88
CA ARG A 123 -33.65 -10.66 6.83
C ARG A 123 -34.43 -11.96 6.99
N ALA A 124 -33.74 -13.09 7.13
CA ALA A 124 -34.38 -14.38 7.36
C ALA A 124 -35.23 -14.43 8.66
N ARG A 125 -34.82 -13.72 9.71
CA ARG A 125 -35.64 -13.60 10.94
C ARG A 125 -36.87 -12.72 10.74
N ALA A 126 -36.78 -11.67 9.93
CA ALA A 126 -37.90 -10.80 9.61
C ALA A 126 -38.92 -11.53 8.72
N GLU A 127 -38.46 -12.19 7.66
CA GLU A 127 -39.30 -13.00 6.75
C GLU A 127 -40.07 -14.09 7.51
N LYS A 128 -39.42 -14.78 8.46
CA LYS A 128 -40.09 -15.78 9.31
C LYS A 128 -41.17 -15.18 10.21
N ARG A 129 -40.98 -13.95 10.69
CA ARG A 129 -41.98 -13.26 11.53
C ARG A 129 -43.17 -12.81 10.68
N GLU A 130 -42.89 -12.21 9.53
CA GLU A 130 -43.92 -11.79 8.58
C GLU A 130 -44.78 -12.97 8.10
N GLN A 131 -44.15 -14.10 7.76
CA GLN A 131 -44.87 -15.33 7.40
C GLN A 131 -45.79 -15.80 8.55
N ALA A 132 -45.31 -15.81 9.79
CA ALA A 132 -46.11 -16.23 10.93
C ALA A 132 -47.31 -15.29 11.19
N GLU A 133 -47.12 -13.98 11.05
CA GLU A 133 -48.19 -12.98 11.17
C GLU A 133 -49.25 -13.14 10.06
N LEU A 134 -48.82 -13.41 8.82
CA LEU A 134 -49.71 -13.69 7.69
C LEU A 134 -50.50 -14.98 7.89
N ASP A 135 -49.84 -16.05 8.36
CA ASP A 135 -50.48 -17.34 8.65
C ASP A 135 -51.52 -17.20 9.77
N GLU A 136 -51.21 -16.42 10.82
CA GLU A 136 -52.15 -16.11 11.91
C GLU A 136 -53.36 -15.33 11.40
N PHE A 137 -53.14 -14.30 10.59
CA PHE A 137 -54.22 -13.51 9.99
C PHE A 137 -55.12 -14.38 9.09
N ALA A 138 -54.52 -15.23 8.25
CA ALA A 138 -55.26 -16.16 7.39
C ALA A 138 -56.11 -17.14 8.22
N LEU A 139 -55.57 -17.68 9.30
CA LEU A 139 -56.28 -18.57 10.22
C LEU A 139 -57.46 -17.86 10.90
N GLN A 140 -57.25 -16.63 11.41
CA GLN A 140 -58.32 -15.84 12.03
C GLN A 140 -59.46 -15.53 11.03
N GLN A 141 -59.11 -15.21 9.78
CA GLN A 141 -60.11 -14.96 8.74
C GLN A 141 -60.89 -16.24 8.37
N PHE A 142 -60.22 -17.38 8.32
CA PHE A 142 -60.85 -18.68 8.09
C PHE A 142 -61.85 -19.02 9.20
N LEU A 143 -61.44 -18.89 10.47
CA LEU A 143 -62.31 -19.15 11.63
C LEU A 143 -63.54 -18.25 11.64
N ARG A 144 -63.40 -16.98 11.23
CA ARG A 144 -64.54 -16.03 11.12
C ARG A 144 -65.52 -16.33 9.99
N ARG A 145 -65.11 -17.12 8.99
CA ARG A 145 -65.94 -17.51 7.83
C ARG A 145 -66.65 -18.85 8.02
N GLN A 146 -66.29 -19.63 9.04
CA GLN A 146 -67.04 -20.82 9.40
C GLN A 146 -68.33 -20.41 10.15
N PRO A 147 -69.52 -20.86 9.71
CA PRO A 147 -70.81 -20.50 10.30
C PRO A 147 -71.04 -21.13 11.68
#